data_AF-A0A5E4N3F2-F1
#
_entry.id   AF-A0A5E4N3F2-F1
#
_cell.length_a   1.000
_cell.length_b   1.000
_cell.length_c   1.000
_cell.angle_alpha   90.00
_cell.angle_beta   90.00
_cell.angle_gamma   90.00
#
_symmetry.space_group_name_H-M   'P 1'
#
loop_
_entity.id
_entity.type
_entity.pdbx_description
1 polymer ?
#
loop_
_entity_poly.entity_id
_entity_poly.type
_entity_poly.pdbx_seq_one_letter_code
_entity_poly.pdbx_strand_id
1 'polypeptide(L)'
;MVWNIYGLSLLGKSYFDAKEKDPHNLEYFVPTATTSAEQNINDTIETIDNYFRKNAFFPVFDAILINLEKRFSTESLQMATAVDQFFQLNFEESLFFDLMNVSKDVLQSEIEVAKNCILQSTD
;
A
#
# COMPACT_ATOMS: atom_id res chain seq x y z
N MET A 1 -26.13 1.32 5.24
CA MET A 1 -25.30 0.23 5.80
C MET A 1 -23.98 0.86 6.21
N VAL A 2 -23.87 1.26 7.49
CA VAL A 2 -22.71 2.00 8.02
C VAL A 2 -22.00 1.03 8.97
N TRP A 3 -20.78 0.65 8.63
CA TRP A 3 -19.97 -0.22 9.49
C TRP A 3 -19.39 0.60 10.64
N ASN A 4 -19.73 0.17 11.84
CA ASN A 4 -19.44 0.79 13.12
C ASN A 4 -18.01 0.43 13.59
N ILE A 5 -17.24 1.42 14.04
CA ILE A 5 -15.77 1.37 14.19
C ILE A 5 -15.32 0.80 15.56
N TYR A 6 -16.18 0.09 16.29
CA TYR A 6 -15.84 -0.39 17.65
C TYR A 6 -15.04 -1.70 17.69
N GLY A 7 -14.49 -2.17 16.57
CA GLY A 7 -13.71 -3.42 16.51
C GLY A 7 -12.22 -3.32 16.86
N LEU A 8 -11.65 -2.12 17.00
CA LEU A 8 -10.19 -1.94 17.14
C LEU A 8 -9.70 -1.59 18.55
N SER A 9 -10.59 -1.46 19.54
CA SER A 9 -10.18 -1.13 20.92
C SER A 9 -9.80 -2.37 21.76
N LEU A 10 -10.00 -3.59 21.26
CA LEU A 10 -9.80 -4.83 22.04
C LEU A 10 -8.52 -5.61 21.71
N LEU A 11 -7.69 -5.17 20.75
CA LEU A 11 -6.36 -5.75 20.54
C LEU A 11 -5.24 -5.07 21.36
N GLY A 12 -5.53 -3.93 22.00
CA GLY A 12 -4.55 -3.17 22.79
C GLY A 12 -4.48 -3.55 24.28
N LYS A 13 -5.28 -4.51 24.74
CA LYS A 13 -5.41 -4.86 26.17
C LYS A 13 -5.03 -6.30 26.55
N SER A 14 -4.59 -7.13 25.60
CA SER A 14 -4.18 -8.52 25.89
C SER A 14 -2.66 -8.77 25.89
N TYR A 15 -1.83 -7.73 25.78
CA TYR A 15 -0.37 -7.83 25.95
C TYR A 15 0.13 -7.12 27.22
N PHE A 16 -0.71 -7.08 28.25
CA PHE A 16 -0.34 -6.57 29.57
C PHE A 16 -0.88 -7.51 30.65
N ASP A 17 -0.42 -8.77 30.63
CA ASP A 17 -0.31 -9.65 31.81
C ASP A 17 0.35 -10.97 31.40
N ALA A 18 1.66 -10.93 31.17
CA ALA A 18 2.51 -12.10 31.28
C ALA A 18 3.63 -11.74 32.27
N LYS A 19 3.46 -12.26 33.49
CA LYS A 19 4.36 -12.16 34.64
C LYS A 19 5.84 -12.05 34.27
N GLU A 20 6.44 -11.00 34.80
CA GLU A 20 7.82 -10.89 35.25
C GLU A 20 8.50 -12.25 35.45
N LYS A 21 9.43 -12.55 34.54
CA LYS A 21 10.56 -13.44 34.80
C LYS A 21 11.79 -12.65 34.40
N ASP A 22 12.53 -12.19 35.42
CA ASP A 22 13.82 -11.55 35.28
C ASP A 22 14.74 -12.31 34.31
N PRO A 23 15.28 -11.66 33.27
CA PRO A 23 16.61 -11.99 32.81
C PRO A 23 17.59 -11.13 33.61
N HIS A 24 18.04 -11.64 34.76
CA HIS A 24 19.34 -11.24 35.31
C HIS A 24 20.43 -11.63 34.31
N ASN A 25 20.66 -10.78 33.32
CA ASN A 25 21.94 -10.47 32.67
C ASN A 25 21.70 -9.82 31.30
N LEU A 26 21.59 -8.50 31.28
CA LEU A 26 22.26 -7.70 30.26
C LEU A 26 23.01 -6.59 30.98
N GLU A 27 24.15 -6.96 31.56
CA GLU A 27 25.18 -5.99 31.90
C GLU A 27 25.61 -5.29 30.60
N TYR A 28 25.25 -4.01 30.50
CA TYR A 28 26.01 -2.94 29.85
C TYR A 28 27.12 -3.41 28.90
N PHE A 29 26.80 -3.70 27.64
CA PHE A 29 27.83 -3.77 26.62
C PHE A 29 28.16 -2.35 26.14
N VAL A 30 29.10 -1.70 26.81
CA VAL A 30 29.74 -0.45 26.35
C VAL A 30 30.99 -0.85 25.57
N PRO A 31 31.07 -0.62 24.24
CA PRO A 31 32.31 -0.86 23.50
C PRO A 31 33.28 0.28 23.80
N THR A 32 34.28 0.05 24.65
CA THR A 32 35.44 0.93 24.82
C THR A 32 36.67 0.29 24.18
N ALA A 33 36.80 0.47 22.86
CA ALA A 33 38.10 0.35 22.19
C ALA A 33 38.71 1.76 22.13
N THR A 34 39.52 2.11 23.12
CA THR A 34 40.28 3.36 23.15
C THR A 34 41.49 3.24 22.22
N THR A 35 41.48 3.95 21.10
CA THR A 35 42.71 4.49 20.51
C THR A 35 42.56 5.99 20.37
N SER A 36 43.53 6.70 20.94
CA SER A 36 43.51 8.15 21.16
C SER A 36 43.70 8.89 19.84
N ALA A 37 42.63 9.56 19.40
CA ALA A 37 42.68 10.78 18.61
C ALA A 37 41.38 11.53 18.90
N GLU A 38 41.48 12.74 19.43
CA GLU A 38 40.35 13.61 19.77
C GLU A 38 39.51 13.91 18.52
N GLN A 39 38.48 13.10 18.28
CA GLN A 39 37.40 13.45 17.36
C GLN A 39 36.25 14.01 18.18
N ASN A 40 35.81 15.22 17.82
CA ASN A 40 34.65 15.89 18.38
C ASN A 40 33.46 14.92 18.43
N ILE A 41 33.14 14.45 19.63
CA ILE A 41 32.10 13.45 19.92
C ILE A 41 30.71 13.97 19.53
N ASN A 42 30.58 15.28 19.31
CA ASN A 42 29.32 15.94 18.96
C ASN A 42 28.87 15.70 17.51
N ASP A 43 29.75 15.27 16.60
CA ASP A 43 29.39 15.07 15.18
C ASP A 43 28.89 13.63 14.88
N THR A 44 28.86 12.73 15.87
CA THR A 44 28.64 11.29 15.62
C THR A 44 27.66 10.61 16.59
N ILE A 45 26.85 11.37 17.31
CA ILE A 45 25.69 10.78 18.02
C ILE A 45 24.48 10.93 17.12
N GLU A 46 24.40 10.07 16.10
CA GLU A 46 23.14 9.86 15.41
C GLU A 46 22.15 9.33 16.46
N THR A 47 21.07 10.08 16.73
CA THR A 47 20.07 9.62 17.69
C THR A 47 19.54 8.28 17.21
N ILE A 48 19.27 7.37 18.15
CA ILE A 48 18.74 6.03 17.86
C ILE A 48 17.55 6.12 16.90
N ASP A 49 16.68 7.12 17.10
CA ASP A 49 15.57 7.46 16.21
C ASP A 49 16.00 7.72 14.76
N ASN A 50 17.04 8.53 14.54
CA ASN A 50 17.53 8.87 13.22
C ASN A 50 18.18 7.66 12.53
N TYR A 51 18.87 6.81 13.28
CA TYR A 51 19.40 5.54 12.78
C TYR A 51 18.26 4.60 12.32
N PHE A 52 17.23 4.39 13.15
CA PHE A 52 16.10 3.52 12.79
C PHE A 52 15.29 4.08 11.61
N ARG A 53 15.10 5.40 11.58
CA ARG A 53 14.41 6.06 10.48
C ARG A 53 15.10 5.83 9.14
N LYS A 54 16.43 5.99 9.10
CA LYS A 54 17.23 5.81 7.87
C LYS A 54 17.41 4.35 7.48
N ASN A 55 17.62 3.45 8.45
CA ASN A 55 18.07 2.09 8.16
C ASN A 55 16.94 1.04 8.23
N ALA A 56 15.81 1.35 8.87
CA ALA A 56 14.67 0.44 8.94
C ALA A 56 13.43 1.03 8.25
N PHE A 57 13.05 2.27 8.57
CA PHE A 57 11.79 2.82 8.09
C PHE A 57 11.82 3.22 6.61
N PHE A 58 12.76 4.06 6.19
CA PHE A 58 12.84 4.51 4.80
C PHE A 58 13.07 3.37 3.79
N PRO A 59 13.92 2.36 4.04
CA PRO A 59 14.08 1.24 3.11
C PRO A 59 12.79 0.43 2.92
N VAL A 60 11.99 0.26 3.99
CA VAL A 60 10.67 -0.38 3.89
C VAL A 60 9.71 0.50 3.09
N PHE A 61 9.73 1.81 3.32
CA PHE A 61 8.88 2.75 2.58
C PHE A 61 9.24 2.80 1.08
N ASP A 62 10.53 2.83 0.75
CA ASP A 62 11.01 2.80 -0.63
C ASP A 62 10.62 1.49 -1.31
N ALA A 63 10.76 0.35 -0.62
CA ALA A 63 10.31 -0.94 -1.13
C ALA A 63 8.79 -0.96 -1.40
N ILE A 64 7.98 -0.35 -0.52
CA ILE A 64 6.54 -0.20 -0.76
C ILE A 64 6.30 0.66 -2.00
N LEU A 65 6.97 1.81 -2.12
CA LEU A 65 6.80 2.74 -3.25
C LEU A 65 7.14 2.08 -4.58
N ILE A 66 8.30 1.42 -4.68
CA ILE A 66 8.74 0.70 -5.88
C ILE A 66 7.73 -0.39 -6.26
N ASN A 67 7.21 -1.13 -5.29
CA ASN A 67 6.22 -2.17 -5.55
C ASN A 67 4.86 -1.59 -5.98
N LEU A 68 4.48 -0.42 -5.47
CA LEU A 68 3.28 0.29 -5.92
C LEU A 68 3.46 0.80 -7.35
N GLU A 69 4.57 1.45 -7.67
CA GLU A 69 4.87 1.89 -9.06
C GLU A 69 4.89 0.72 -10.03
N LYS A 70 5.46 -0.43 -9.63
CA LYS A 70 5.47 -1.65 -10.45
C LYS A 70 4.08 -2.25 -10.65
N ARG A 71 3.20 -2.20 -9.64
CA ARG A 71 1.85 -2.77 -9.69
C ARG A 71 0.83 -1.84 -10.36
N PHE A 72 1.06 -0.53 -10.31
CA PHE A 72 0.22 0.50 -10.88
C PHE A 72 0.97 1.23 -12.00
N SER A 73 1.06 0.58 -13.16
CA SER A 73 1.52 1.26 -14.38
C SER A 73 0.42 2.15 -14.94
N THR A 74 0.80 3.12 -15.79
CA THR A 74 -0.16 3.94 -16.52
C THR A 74 -1.11 3.08 -17.35
N GLU A 75 -0.64 2.00 -17.98
CA GLU A 75 -1.52 1.10 -18.73
C GLU A 75 -2.52 0.37 -17.81
N SER A 76 -2.09 -0.07 -16.62
CA SER A 76 -2.99 -0.72 -15.67
C SER A 76 -4.08 0.23 -15.16
N LEU A 77 -3.74 1.51 -14.98
CA LEU A 77 -4.71 2.55 -14.61
C LEU A 77 -5.70 2.78 -15.74
N GLN A 78 -5.21 2.94 -16.98
CA GLN A 78 -6.07 3.11 -18.15
C GLN A 78 -7.01 1.91 -18.36
N MET A 79 -6.52 0.69 -18.14
CA MET A 79 -7.34 -0.52 -18.16
C MET A 79 -8.43 -0.48 -17.09
N ALA A 80 -8.08 -0.15 -15.85
CA ALA A 80 -9.06 -0.05 -14.75
C ALA A 80 -10.13 1.01 -15.05
N THR A 81 -9.73 2.17 -15.59
CA THR A 81 -10.64 3.21 -16.03
C THR A 81 -11.56 2.73 -17.15
N ALA A 82 -11.04 2.06 -18.17
CA ALA A 82 -11.86 1.55 -19.27
C ALA A 82 -12.85 0.47 -18.83
N VAL A 83 -12.47 -0.40 -17.88
CA VAL A 83 -13.38 -1.36 -17.26
C VAL A 83 -14.51 -0.65 -16.54
N ASP A 84 -14.20 0.38 -15.75
CA ASP A 84 -15.22 1.19 -15.05
C ASP A 84 -16.18 1.87 -16.05
N GLN A 85 -15.65 2.45 -17.12
CA GLN A 85 -16.45 3.07 -18.19
C GLN A 85 -17.31 2.07 -18.95
N PHE A 86 -16.83 0.83 -19.10
CA PHE A 86 -17.60 -0.26 -19.70
C PHE A 86 -18.80 -0.64 -18.82
N PHE A 87 -18.63 -0.73 -17.51
CA PHE A 87 -19.74 -0.93 -16.58
C PHE A 87 -20.73 0.24 -16.56
N GLN A 88 -20.26 1.46 -16.83
CA GLN A 88 -21.12 2.64 -17.04
C GLN A 88 -21.77 2.66 -18.44
N LEU A 89 -21.51 1.66 -19.29
CA LEU A 89 -22.03 1.55 -20.65
C LEU A 89 -21.61 2.72 -21.56
N ASN A 90 -20.46 3.32 -21.27
CA ASN A 90 -19.88 4.41 -22.05
C ASN A 90 -18.90 3.84 -23.09
N PHE A 91 -19.32 3.76 -24.35
CA PHE A 91 -18.55 3.13 -25.41
C PHE A 91 -17.25 3.87 -25.74
N GLU A 92 -17.30 5.20 -25.91
CA GLU A 92 -16.14 6.02 -26.31
C GLU A 92 -14.98 5.90 -25.31
N GLU A 93 -15.29 5.96 -24.02
CA GLU A 93 -14.29 5.86 -22.94
C GLU A 93 -13.88 4.40 -22.63
N SER A 94 -14.57 3.41 -23.22
CA SER A 94 -14.23 1.98 -23.12
C SER A 94 -13.31 1.51 -24.26
N LEU A 95 -12.95 2.37 -25.21
CA LEU A 95 -12.17 1.99 -26.40
C LEU A 95 -10.76 1.45 -26.09
N PHE A 96 -10.27 1.58 -24.86
CA PHE A 96 -9.03 0.94 -24.43
C PHE A 96 -9.05 -0.59 -24.64
N PHE A 97 -10.22 -1.23 -24.67
CA PHE A 97 -10.35 -2.66 -25.01
C PHE A 97 -9.91 -3.01 -26.45
N ASP A 98 -9.93 -2.04 -27.37
CA ASP A 98 -9.46 -2.22 -28.75
C ASP A 98 -7.95 -2.53 -28.78
N LEU A 99 -7.17 -1.92 -27.88
CA LEU A 99 -5.75 -2.23 -27.66
C LEU A 99 -5.52 -3.64 -27.09
N MET A 100 -6.57 -4.27 -26.54
CA MET A 100 -6.55 -5.64 -26.03
C MET A 100 -7.11 -6.65 -27.03
N ASN A 101 -7.20 -6.27 -28.31
CA ASN A 101 -7.67 -7.13 -29.39
C ASN A 101 -9.15 -7.53 -29.23
N VAL A 102 -9.94 -6.70 -28.55
CA VAL A 102 -11.42 -6.79 -28.55
C VAL A 102 -11.93 -5.99 -29.73
N SER A 103 -12.71 -6.62 -30.62
CA SER A 103 -13.30 -5.91 -31.76
C SER A 103 -14.21 -4.77 -31.30
N LYS A 104 -13.99 -3.57 -31.86
CA LYS A 104 -14.81 -2.39 -31.62
C LYS A 104 -16.29 -2.64 -31.90
N ASP A 105 -16.62 -3.33 -33.00
CA ASP A 105 -18.01 -3.62 -33.39
C ASP A 105 -18.69 -4.55 -32.38
N VAL A 106 -17.95 -5.54 -31.88
CA VAL A 106 -18.44 -6.46 -30.83
C VAL A 106 -18.67 -5.69 -29.53
N LEU A 107 -17.71 -4.87 -29.11
CA LEU A 107 -17.83 -4.07 -27.89
C LEU A 107 -19.03 -3.13 -27.94
N GLN A 108 -19.23 -2.45 -29.08
CA GLN A 108 -20.37 -1.56 -29.28
C GLN A 108 -21.70 -2.34 -29.17
N SER A 109 -21.78 -3.48 -29.86
CA SER A 109 -22.98 -4.31 -29.87
C SER A 109 -23.35 -4.80 -28.46
N GLU A 110 -22.37 -5.26 -27.67
CA GLU A 110 -22.60 -5.73 -26.30
C GLU A 110 -23.07 -4.59 -25.37
N ILE A 111 -22.48 -3.39 -25.48
CA ILE A 111 -22.90 -2.21 -24.72
C ILE A 111 -24.33 -1.79 -25.08
N GLU A 112 -24.69 -1.80 -26.36
CA GLU A 112 -26.05 -1.47 -26.82
C GLU A 112 -27.08 -2.49 -26.34
N VAL A 113 -26.76 -3.79 -26.39
CA VAL A 113 -27.61 -4.85 -25.83
C VAL A 113 -27.80 -4.64 -24.32
N ALA A 114 -26.73 -4.40 -23.57
CA ALA A 114 -26.81 -4.16 -22.14
C ALA A 114 -27.67 -2.94 -21.79
N LYS A 115 -27.53 -1.82 -22.52
CA LYS A 115 -28.40 -0.63 -22.37
C LYS A 115 -29.87 -0.99 -22.55
N ASN A 116 -30.19 -1.74 -23.59
CA ASN A 116 -31.57 -2.13 -23.89
C ASN A 116 -32.17 -3.04 -22.81
N CYS A 117 -31.38 -3.98 -22.27
CA CYS A 117 -31.81 -4.84 -21.15
C CYS A 117 -32.15 -4.03 -19.90
N ILE A 118 -31.35 -3.02 -19.56
CA ILE A 118 -31.60 -2.16 -18.39
C ILE A 118 -32.88 -1.33 -18.59
N LEU A 119 -33.06 -0.75 -19.77
CA LEU A 119 -34.26 0.03 -20.08
C LEU A 119 -35.54 -0.81 -19.96
N GLN A 120 -35.52 -2.06 -20.45
CA GLN A 120 -36.65 -3.00 -20.34
C GLN A 120 -36.93 -3.47 -18.91
N SER A 121 -35.96 -3.36 -18.00
CA SER A 121 -36.13 -3.77 -16.59
C SER A 121 -36.78 -2.72 -15.69
N THR A 122 -37.04 -1.53 -16.23
CA THR A 122 -37.55 -0.36 -15.48
C THR A 122 -39.04 -0.08 -15.76
N ASP A 123 -39.68 -0.86 -16.64
CA ASP A 123 -41.12 -0.89 -16.89
C ASP A 123 -41.83 -1.94 -16.02
#